data_AF-A0AAD5HS31-F1
#
_entry.id   AF-A0AAD5HS31-F1
#
_cell.length_a   1.000
_cell.length_b   1.000
_cell.length_c   1.000
_cell.angle_alpha   90.00
_cell.angle_beta   90.00
_cell.angle_gamma   90.00
#
_symmetry.space_group_name_H-M   'P 1'
#
loop_
_entity.id
_entity.type
_entity.pdbx_description
1 polymer ?
#
loop_
_entity_poly.entity_id
_entity_poly.type
_entity_poly.pdbx_seq_one_letter_code
_entity_poly.pdbx_strand_id
1 'polypeptide(L)'
;MSQGASIHSRVSSETQQDSTTHISSSNTEITPPSEEEIQRKPWKFIGYKGYTEFISSEDDWFILRRFGTLNVRVALALQDEMSVLEEQLKELDESYSQRGSPDRHNGRFRGDSEDRRALTELISDKLYRYSEYPRPHSVDMELMDLHELDAFVLQQSKLRRFPEAPHRDIRSIRNWHHNHDYVAIAAEEQEYLQHDKDLICLVQKDETPLRRLIDTSLTIRTLPMWKHKDKAAADYDAEHVSYYSDARMDKTASIVIVAVGIVMLITPIWVLQAMDGLKAKLGVITAFVLIFLLTLSFAMASKPFEALGATAAYAAVLMVFTQLGESER
;
A
#
# COMPACT_ATOMS: atom_id res chain seq x y z
N MET A 1 -68.06 15.91 -46.32
CA MET A 1 -67.54 15.76 -44.94
C MET A 1 -66.38 14.79 -44.97
N SER A 2 -65.24 15.24 -44.45
CA SER A 2 -64.08 14.53 -43.89
C SER A 2 -63.73 13.08 -44.27
N GLN A 3 -62.53 12.96 -44.86
CA GLN A 3 -61.36 12.13 -44.49
C GLN A 3 -61.30 10.58 -44.59
N GLY A 4 -60.14 10.15 -45.11
CA GLY A 4 -59.41 8.90 -44.82
C GLY A 4 -59.34 7.94 -46.03
N ALA A 5 -58.24 7.30 -46.42
CA ALA A 5 -56.83 7.25 -46.02
C ALA A 5 -56.06 6.35 -47.04
N SER A 6 -54.72 6.33 -46.94
CA SER A 6 -53.78 5.27 -47.41
C SER A 6 -53.23 5.29 -48.85
N ILE A 7 -52.04 5.90 -48.99
CA ILE A 7 -50.74 5.34 -49.43
C ILE A 7 -50.78 4.06 -50.31
N HIS A 8 -50.18 4.14 -51.51
CA HIS A 8 -49.36 3.06 -52.07
C HIS A 8 -48.19 3.58 -52.93
N SER A 9 -47.01 3.12 -52.53
CA SER A 9 -45.71 3.00 -53.21
C SER A 9 -45.65 3.06 -54.74
N ARG A 10 -44.66 3.78 -55.29
CA ARG A 10 -43.78 3.22 -56.33
C ARG A 10 -42.42 3.93 -56.44
N VAL A 11 -41.41 3.08 -56.44
CA VAL A 11 -39.96 3.28 -56.60
C VAL A 11 -39.62 4.05 -57.89
N SER A 12 -38.62 4.93 -57.84
CA SER A 12 -37.64 5.14 -58.93
C SER A 12 -36.37 5.79 -58.39
N SER A 13 -35.26 5.15 -58.76
CA SER A 13 -33.88 5.42 -58.42
C SER A 13 -33.36 6.67 -59.14
N GLU A 14 -32.47 7.46 -58.50
CA GLU A 14 -31.51 8.29 -59.25
C GLU A 14 -30.28 8.65 -58.40
N THR A 15 -29.16 8.06 -58.83
CA THR A 15 -27.81 8.65 -59.02
C THR A 15 -27.13 9.38 -57.86
N GLN A 16 -26.13 8.66 -57.35
CA GLN A 16 -25.03 9.06 -56.48
C GLN A 16 -24.17 10.17 -57.13
N GLN A 17 -24.05 11.31 -56.46
CA GLN A 17 -23.07 12.35 -56.78
C GLN A 17 -22.18 12.56 -55.56
N ASP A 18 -20.94 12.09 -55.66
CA ASP A 18 -19.85 12.29 -54.70
C ASP A 18 -19.65 13.80 -54.46
N SER A 19 -19.88 14.22 -53.23
CA SER A 19 -19.44 15.53 -52.73
C SER A 19 -18.28 15.29 -51.78
N THR A 20 -17.08 15.41 -52.31
CA THR A 20 -15.81 15.48 -51.59
C THR A 20 -15.78 16.77 -50.76
N THR A 21 -16.08 16.64 -49.47
CA THR A 21 -15.83 17.72 -48.51
C THR A 21 -14.33 17.84 -48.29
N HIS A 22 -13.71 18.85 -48.89
CA HIS A 22 -12.34 19.28 -48.61
C HIS A 22 -12.19 19.60 -47.11
N ILE A 23 -11.53 18.72 -46.37
CA ILE A 23 -10.96 19.05 -45.07
C ILE A 23 -9.74 19.91 -45.36
N SER A 24 -9.88 21.22 -45.23
CA SER A 24 -8.74 22.13 -45.18
C SER A 24 -7.91 21.79 -43.95
N SER A 25 -6.83 21.06 -44.17
CA SER A 25 -5.73 20.88 -43.22
C SER A 25 -5.03 22.22 -43.01
N SER A 26 -5.56 23.02 -42.08
CA SER A 26 -4.79 24.10 -41.48
C SER A 26 -3.62 23.49 -40.72
N ASN A 27 -2.41 23.57 -41.29
CA ASN A 27 -1.16 23.37 -40.55
C ASN A 27 -1.06 24.49 -39.51
N THR A 28 -1.69 24.29 -38.35
CA THR A 28 -1.40 25.07 -37.16
C THR A 28 -0.07 24.54 -36.62
N GLU A 29 1.02 25.29 -36.80
CA GLU A 29 2.25 25.02 -36.07
C GLU A 29 1.91 25.01 -34.58
N ILE A 30 1.99 23.82 -33.96
CA ILE A 30 1.73 23.65 -32.53
C ILE A 30 2.93 24.26 -31.81
N THR A 31 2.86 25.58 -31.59
CA THR A 31 3.85 26.26 -30.77
C THR A 31 3.64 25.79 -29.32
N PRO A 32 4.68 25.29 -28.63
CA PRO A 32 4.55 24.90 -27.23
C PRO A 32 4.09 26.10 -26.40
N PRO A 33 3.23 25.89 -25.39
CA PRO A 33 2.72 26.98 -24.56
C PRO A 33 3.87 27.70 -23.84
N SER A 34 3.77 29.02 -23.72
CA SER A 34 4.73 29.81 -22.96
C SER A 34 4.59 29.55 -21.45
N GLU A 35 5.67 29.79 -20.70
CA GLU A 35 5.69 29.56 -19.24
C GLU A 35 4.63 30.39 -18.49
N GLU A 36 4.41 31.64 -18.92
CA GLU A 36 3.36 32.51 -18.38
C GLU A 36 1.94 31.95 -18.63
N GLU A 37 1.71 31.30 -19.78
CA GLU A 37 0.42 30.66 -20.09
C GLU A 37 0.18 29.41 -19.26
N ILE A 38 1.24 28.65 -19.00
CA ILE A 38 1.21 27.46 -18.13
C ILE A 38 0.85 27.88 -16.70
N GLN A 39 1.54 28.88 -16.14
CA GLN A 39 1.28 29.40 -14.80
C GLN A 39 -0.13 29.98 -14.65
N ARG A 40 -0.66 30.65 -15.69
CA ARG A 40 -2.01 31.23 -15.64
C ARG A 40 -3.12 30.19 -15.76
N LYS A 41 -2.86 29.05 -16.40
CA LYS A 41 -3.87 28.01 -16.68
C LYS A 41 -3.32 26.60 -16.41
N PRO A 42 -2.88 26.29 -15.19
CA PRO A 42 -2.26 25.00 -14.90
C PRO A 42 -3.26 23.85 -15.04
N TRP A 43 -4.58 24.06 -14.84
CA TRP A 43 -5.60 23.05 -15.14
C TRP A 43 -5.63 22.60 -16.60
N LYS A 44 -5.25 23.50 -17.52
CA LYS A 44 -5.28 23.24 -18.97
C LYS A 44 -3.99 22.56 -19.43
N PHE A 45 -2.84 23.02 -18.95
CA PHE A 45 -1.54 22.61 -19.47
C PHE A 45 -0.84 21.55 -18.62
N ILE A 46 -1.16 21.45 -17.34
CA ILE A 46 -0.60 20.49 -16.39
C ILE A 46 -1.69 19.46 -16.05
N GLY A 47 -2.74 19.87 -15.34
CA GLY A 47 -3.89 19.04 -15.01
C GLY A 47 -3.53 17.68 -14.41
N TYR A 48 -4.37 16.68 -14.67
CA TYR A 48 -4.09 15.29 -14.28
C TYR A 48 -2.84 14.71 -14.94
N LYS A 49 -2.51 15.16 -16.15
CA LYS A 49 -1.30 14.69 -16.83
C LYS A 49 -0.08 14.97 -15.96
N GLY A 50 0.12 16.23 -15.56
CA GLY A 50 1.24 16.59 -14.72
C GLY A 50 1.16 16.05 -13.30
N TYR A 51 -0.06 15.95 -12.75
CA TYR A 51 -0.25 15.37 -11.42
C TYR A 51 0.11 13.87 -11.36
N THR A 52 -0.27 13.11 -12.37
CA THR A 52 0.05 11.68 -12.47
C THR A 52 1.52 11.46 -12.79
N GLU A 53 2.15 12.29 -13.63
CA GLU A 53 3.60 12.30 -13.84
C GLU A 53 4.35 12.59 -12.52
N PHE A 54 3.87 13.55 -11.72
CA PHE A 54 4.41 13.82 -10.39
C PHE A 54 4.25 12.60 -9.46
N ILE A 55 3.03 12.09 -9.24
CA ILE A 55 2.78 10.95 -8.34
C ILE A 55 3.57 9.70 -8.74
N SER A 56 3.70 9.42 -10.05
CA SER A 56 4.41 8.24 -10.54
C SER A 56 5.94 8.38 -10.55
N SER A 57 6.47 9.57 -10.29
CA SER A 57 7.91 9.82 -10.30
C SER A 57 8.64 9.26 -9.07
N GLU A 58 7.93 9.08 -7.94
CA GLU A 58 8.43 8.44 -6.73
C GLU A 58 7.39 7.49 -6.14
N ASP A 59 7.84 6.30 -5.76
CA ASP A 59 7.00 5.28 -5.13
C ASP A 59 6.32 5.76 -3.85
N ASP A 60 6.98 6.65 -3.09
CA ASP A 60 6.48 7.23 -1.83
C ASP A 60 5.26 8.14 -2.04
N TRP A 61 5.07 8.66 -3.26
CA TRP A 61 4.00 9.61 -3.58
C TRP A 61 2.76 8.93 -4.13
N PHE A 62 2.80 7.62 -4.39
CA PHE A 62 1.61 6.87 -4.79
C PHE A 62 0.72 6.56 -3.59
N ILE A 63 0.04 7.61 -3.12
CA ILE A 63 -0.81 7.64 -1.94
C ILE A 63 -2.29 7.67 -2.35
N LEU A 64 -3.05 6.71 -1.83
CA LEU A 64 -4.50 6.62 -2.05
C LEU A 64 -5.24 6.44 -0.73
N ARG A 65 -6.56 6.65 -0.75
CA ARG A 65 -7.41 6.34 0.39
C ARG A 65 -7.71 4.85 0.48
N ARG A 66 -7.66 4.30 1.70
CA ARG A 66 -8.14 2.93 1.98
C ARG A 66 -9.64 2.85 2.23
N PHE A 67 -10.34 3.98 2.36
CA PHE A 67 -11.78 4.08 2.61
C PHE A 67 -12.25 3.27 3.83
N GLY A 68 -11.49 3.31 4.93
CA GLY A 68 -11.68 2.40 6.07
C GLY A 68 -13.10 2.40 6.65
N THR A 69 -13.67 3.58 6.91
CA THR A 69 -15.04 3.70 7.45
C THR A 69 -16.10 3.23 6.46
N LEU A 70 -15.94 3.57 5.17
CA LEU A 70 -16.89 3.18 4.14
C LEU A 70 -16.88 1.66 3.94
N ASN A 71 -15.70 1.06 3.89
CA ASN A 71 -15.56 -0.39 3.76
C ASN A 71 -16.12 -1.13 4.97
N VAL A 72 -15.96 -0.60 6.20
CA VAL A 72 -16.63 -1.17 7.39
C VAL A 72 -18.14 -1.11 7.25
N ARG A 73 -18.69 0.00 6.75
CA ARG A 73 -20.13 0.13 6.54
C ARG A 73 -20.65 -0.90 5.53
N VAL A 74 -19.92 -1.11 4.44
CA VAL A 74 -20.23 -2.16 3.46
C VAL A 74 -20.14 -3.55 4.11
N ALA A 75 -19.11 -3.81 4.91
CA ALA A 75 -18.95 -5.07 5.64
C ALA A 75 -20.16 -5.37 6.54
N LEU A 76 -20.58 -4.38 7.33
CA LEU A 76 -21.71 -4.50 8.25
C LEU A 76 -23.03 -4.70 7.52
N ALA A 77 -23.24 -4.02 6.38
CA ALA A 77 -24.43 -4.21 5.57
C ALA A 77 -24.51 -5.63 5.00
N LEU A 78 -23.38 -6.15 4.48
CA LEU A 78 -23.31 -7.53 4.00
C LEU A 78 -23.52 -8.55 5.13
N GLN A 79 -22.98 -8.28 6.31
CA GLN A 79 -23.17 -9.12 7.49
C GLN A 79 -24.64 -9.16 7.94
N ASP A 80 -25.31 -8.00 7.96
CA ASP A 80 -26.73 -7.90 8.29
C ASP A 80 -27.60 -8.68 7.30
N GLU A 81 -27.35 -8.53 6.00
CA GLU A 81 -28.03 -9.33 4.96
C GLU A 81 -27.87 -10.83 5.21
N MET A 82 -26.67 -11.27 5.61
CA MET A 82 -26.42 -12.67 5.96
C MET A 82 -27.15 -13.11 7.24
N SER A 83 -27.19 -12.26 8.26
CA SER A 83 -27.90 -12.54 9.52
C SER A 83 -29.40 -12.68 9.31
N VAL A 84 -30.01 -11.88 8.43
CA VAL A 84 -31.43 -12.01 8.06
C VAL A 84 -31.71 -13.37 7.40
N LEU A 85 -30.83 -13.82 6.49
CA LEU A 85 -31.00 -15.13 5.84
C LEU A 85 -30.77 -16.29 6.81
N GLU A 86 -29.82 -16.16 7.74
CA GLU A 86 -29.60 -17.11 8.82
C GLU A 86 -30.83 -17.23 9.74
N GLU A 87 -31.44 -16.09 10.11
CA GLU A 87 -32.67 -16.06 10.90
C GLU A 87 -33.84 -16.72 10.16
N GLN A 88 -34.02 -16.40 8.87
CA GLN A 88 -35.05 -17.04 8.03
C GLN A 88 -34.86 -18.57 7.96
N LEU A 89 -33.61 -19.04 7.87
CA LEU A 89 -33.33 -20.48 7.81
C LEU A 89 -33.65 -21.14 9.15
N LYS A 90 -33.28 -20.47 10.26
CA LYS A 90 -33.60 -20.93 11.61
C LYS A 90 -35.10 -20.98 11.86
N GLU A 91 -35.85 -19.95 11.48
CA GLU A 91 -37.31 -19.92 11.58
C GLU A 91 -37.95 -21.05 10.78
N LEU A 92 -37.42 -21.34 9.59
CA LEU A 92 -37.90 -22.44 8.75
C LEU A 92 -37.68 -23.80 9.43
N ASP A 93 -36.47 -24.04 9.96
CA ASP A 93 -36.16 -25.28 10.69
C ASP A 93 -36.96 -25.42 11.99
N GLU A 94 -37.19 -24.32 12.72
CA GLU A 94 -38.07 -24.27 13.88
C GLU A 94 -39.52 -24.62 13.50
N SER A 95 -40.03 -24.05 12.40
CA SER A 95 -41.38 -24.31 11.90
C SER A 95 -41.60 -25.80 11.55
N TYR A 96 -40.57 -26.46 11.02
CA TYR A 96 -40.62 -27.90 10.68
C TYR A 96 -40.47 -28.81 11.89
N SER A 97 -39.96 -28.28 13.00
CA SER A 97 -39.74 -29.03 14.22
C SER A 97 -40.92 -28.92 15.20
N GLN A 98 -41.99 -28.20 14.84
CA GLN A 98 -43.17 -28.03 15.69
C GLN A 98 -44.00 -29.31 15.76
N ARG A 99 -44.56 -29.61 16.94
CA ARG A 99 -45.41 -30.82 17.13
C ARG A 99 -46.64 -30.88 16.20
N GLY A 100 -47.10 -29.73 15.70
CA GLY A 100 -48.27 -29.62 14.83
C GLY A 100 -47.94 -29.51 13.34
N SER A 101 -46.67 -29.46 12.94
CA SER A 101 -46.27 -29.39 11.54
C SER A 101 -46.31 -30.77 10.88
N PRO A 102 -46.50 -30.86 9.55
CA PRO A 102 -46.38 -32.13 8.83
C PRO A 102 -45.00 -32.77 9.02
N ASP A 103 -44.93 -34.10 9.06
CA ASP A 103 -43.67 -34.84 9.16
C ASP A 103 -42.76 -34.52 7.96
N ARG A 104 -41.77 -33.65 8.18
CA ARG A 104 -40.74 -33.27 7.21
C ARG A 104 -39.37 -33.72 7.71
N HIS A 105 -38.50 -34.14 6.78
CA HIS A 105 -37.18 -34.66 7.13
C HIS A 105 -36.13 -33.55 7.18
N ASN A 106 -35.81 -33.04 8.38
CA ASN A 106 -34.80 -31.97 8.57
C ASN A 106 -33.34 -32.41 8.46
N GLY A 107 -33.06 -33.71 8.26
CA GLY A 107 -31.69 -34.24 8.14
C GLY A 107 -31.23 -34.59 6.72
N ARG A 108 -31.90 -34.11 5.66
CA ARG A 108 -31.53 -34.48 4.28
C ARG A 108 -31.62 -33.30 3.31
N PHE A 109 -30.61 -33.15 2.46
CA PHE A 109 -30.63 -32.21 1.34
C PHE A 109 -31.25 -32.80 0.06
N ARG A 110 -31.30 -34.14 -0.05
CA ARG A 110 -31.90 -34.84 -1.21
C ARG A 110 -33.41 -34.89 -1.06
N GLY A 111 -34.14 -34.37 -2.05
CA GLY A 111 -35.60 -34.32 -2.01
C GLY A 111 -36.10 -33.45 -0.86
N ASP A 112 -35.39 -32.36 -0.61
CA ASP A 112 -35.74 -31.36 0.38
C ASP A 112 -36.88 -30.45 -0.09
N SER A 113 -37.50 -29.70 0.82
CA SER A 113 -38.56 -28.76 0.49
C SER A 113 -38.03 -27.59 -0.35
N GLU A 114 -38.85 -27.15 -1.30
CA GLU A 114 -38.48 -26.13 -2.28
C GLU A 114 -38.10 -24.78 -1.63
N ASP A 115 -38.79 -24.41 -0.54
CA ASP A 115 -38.51 -23.21 0.26
C ASP A 115 -37.13 -23.25 0.94
N ARG A 116 -36.77 -24.37 1.59
CA ARG A 116 -35.44 -24.54 2.22
C ARG A 116 -34.36 -24.60 1.16
N ARG A 117 -34.61 -25.25 0.02
CA ARG A 117 -33.66 -25.31 -1.10
C ARG A 117 -33.41 -23.91 -1.69
N ALA A 118 -34.46 -23.15 -1.97
CA ALA A 118 -34.34 -21.79 -2.50
C ALA A 118 -33.61 -20.85 -1.52
N LEU A 119 -33.91 -20.94 -0.22
CA LEU A 119 -33.22 -20.15 0.80
C LEU A 119 -31.74 -20.53 0.92
N THR A 120 -31.42 -21.83 0.87
CA THR A 120 -30.03 -22.32 0.88
C THR A 120 -29.26 -21.87 -0.36
N GLU A 121 -29.90 -21.84 -1.53
CA GLU A 121 -29.31 -21.35 -2.77
C GLU A 121 -29.05 -19.83 -2.71
N LEU A 122 -29.99 -19.06 -2.15
CA LEU A 122 -29.82 -17.62 -1.92
C LEU A 122 -28.69 -17.33 -0.93
N ILE A 123 -28.61 -18.08 0.16
CA ILE A 123 -27.50 -18.03 1.13
C ILE A 123 -26.18 -18.34 0.41
N SER A 124 -26.16 -19.35 -0.46
CA SER A 124 -24.98 -19.70 -1.23
C SER A 124 -24.53 -18.58 -2.17
N ASP A 125 -25.44 -17.91 -2.89
CA ASP A 125 -25.13 -16.76 -3.75
C ASP A 125 -24.61 -15.56 -2.93
N LYS A 126 -25.22 -15.29 -1.78
CA LYS A 126 -24.83 -14.18 -0.91
C LYS A 126 -23.50 -14.42 -0.22
N LEU A 127 -23.26 -15.64 0.26
CA LEU A 127 -21.94 -16.09 0.73
C LEU A 127 -20.93 -15.97 -0.41
N TYR A 128 -21.29 -16.39 -1.63
CA TYR A 128 -20.42 -16.26 -2.79
C TYR A 128 -19.99 -14.80 -3.04
N ARG A 129 -20.94 -13.85 -3.01
CA ARG A 129 -20.66 -12.40 -3.16
C ARG A 129 -19.92 -11.77 -2.00
N TYR A 130 -20.11 -12.30 -0.79
CA TYR A 130 -19.26 -11.99 0.37
C TYR A 130 -17.83 -12.54 0.19
N SER A 131 -17.67 -13.59 -0.63
CA SER A 131 -16.47 -14.43 -0.67
C SER A 131 -15.54 -14.32 -1.90
N GLU A 132 -15.91 -13.79 -3.08
CA GLU A 132 -15.02 -13.88 -4.27
C GLU A 132 -14.32 -12.57 -4.73
N TYR A 133 -13.03 -12.74 -5.06
CA TYR A 133 -12.16 -11.87 -5.87
C TYR A 133 -12.41 -12.24 -7.34
N PRO A 134 -12.40 -11.33 -8.31
CA PRO A 134 -12.70 -11.70 -9.70
C PRO A 134 -11.74 -12.80 -10.21
N ARG A 135 -12.23 -14.02 -10.43
CA ARG A 135 -11.48 -15.04 -11.15
C ARG A 135 -11.20 -14.56 -12.58
N PRO A 136 -9.92 -14.50 -13.02
CA PRO A 136 -9.63 -14.46 -14.44
C PRO A 136 -10.11 -15.79 -15.02
N HIS A 137 -11.02 -15.73 -15.99
CA HIS A 137 -11.28 -16.90 -16.82
C HIS A 137 -9.98 -17.21 -17.58
N SER A 138 -9.46 -18.43 -17.40
CA SER A 138 -8.21 -19.01 -17.91
C SER A 138 -6.93 -18.68 -17.15
N VAL A 139 -6.35 -19.70 -16.49
CA VAL A 139 -5.08 -20.38 -16.84
C VAL A 139 -4.64 -21.23 -15.62
N ASP A 140 -4.47 -22.53 -15.88
CA ASP A 140 -3.71 -23.58 -15.21
C ASP A 140 -3.78 -23.77 -13.67
N MET A 141 -4.43 -24.89 -13.33
CA MET A 141 -4.73 -25.40 -12.02
C MET A 141 -3.67 -26.42 -11.59
N GLU A 142 -2.58 -25.98 -10.96
CA GLU A 142 -1.66 -26.90 -10.28
C GLU A 142 -0.85 -26.17 -9.19
N LEU A 143 -1.53 -25.90 -8.07
CA LEU A 143 -1.02 -25.68 -6.68
C LEU A 143 -2.13 -24.98 -5.90
N MET A 144 -3.27 -25.67 -5.75
CA MET A 144 -4.38 -25.19 -4.94
C MET A 144 -4.13 -25.63 -3.50
N ASP A 145 -3.28 -24.87 -2.80
CA ASP A 145 -3.13 -25.04 -1.36
C ASP A 145 -4.44 -24.63 -0.68
N LEU A 146 -4.98 -25.59 0.07
CA LEU A 146 -6.27 -25.56 0.75
C LEU A 146 -6.23 -24.61 1.96
N HIS A 147 -6.56 -23.33 1.75
CA HIS A 147 -7.35 -22.47 2.65
C HIS A 147 -7.15 -21.01 2.22
N GLU A 148 -8.21 -20.33 1.77
CA GLU A 148 -8.45 -18.93 2.13
C GLU A 148 -9.87 -18.52 1.70
N LEU A 149 -10.75 -18.52 2.70
CA LEU A 149 -12.14 -18.07 2.67
C LEU A 149 -12.17 -16.53 2.79
N ASP A 150 -13.13 -15.88 2.11
CA ASP A 150 -13.57 -14.46 2.21
C ASP A 150 -12.78 -13.37 1.44
N ALA A 151 -13.02 -13.15 0.14
CA ALA A 151 -12.34 -12.12 -0.63
C ALA A 151 -12.55 -10.67 -0.17
N PHE A 152 -13.77 -10.28 0.24
CA PHE A 152 -13.97 -8.91 0.75
C PHE A 152 -13.24 -8.73 2.08
N VAL A 153 -13.40 -9.66 3.02
CA VAL A 153 -12.75 -9.60 4.34
C VAL A 153 -11.22 -9.70 4.20
N LEU A 154 -10.71 -10.56 3.33
CA LEU A 154 -9.27 -10.68 3.03
C LEU A 154 -8.73 -9.42 2.36
N GLN A 155 -9.45 -8.84 1.40
CA GLN A 155 -9.07 -7.56 0.81
C GLN A 155 -9.03 -6.47 1.87
N GLN A 156 -10.03 -6.39 2.76
CA GLN A 156 -10.04 -5.43 3.85
C GLN A 156 -8.93 -5.68 4.86
N SER A 157 -8.63 -6.95 5.17
CA SER A 157 -7.50 -7.34 6.02
C SER A 157 -6.17 -6.91 5.41
N LYS A 158 -5.97 -7.16 4.11
CA LYS A 158 -4.80 -6.71 3.36
C LYS A 158 -4.68 -5.18 3.34
N LEU A 159 -5.76 -4.46 3.04
CA LEU A 159 -5.78 -2.98 3.06
C LEU A 159 -5.51 -2.40 4.46
N ARG A 160 -5.99 -3.06 5.52
CA ARG A 160 -5.75 -2.65 6.91
C ARG A 160 -4.32 -2.88 7.38
N ARG A 161 -3.57 -3.78 6.73
CA ARG A 161 -2.14 -3.99 7.02
C ARG A 161 -1.27 -2.85 6.53
N PHE A 162 -1.74 -2.04 5.59
CA PHE A 162 -0.99 -0.87 5.15
C PHE A 162 -0.90 0.14 6.30
N PRO A 163 0.33 0.58 6.65
CA PRO A 163 0.49 1.67 7.60
C PRO A 163 -0.09 2.97 7.03
N GLU A 164 -0.36 3.92 7.90
CA GLU A 164 -0.71 5.28 7.49
C GLU A 164 0.42 5.87 6.65
N ALA A 165 0.06 6.59 5.58
CA ALA A 165 1.04 7.26 4.74
C ALA A 165 1.83 8.29 5.58
N PRO A 166 3.17 8.36 5.43
CA PRO A 166 3.96 9.31 6.21
C PRO A 166 3.50 10.76 5.97
N HIS A 167 3.31 11.54 7.05
CA HIS A 167 2.87 12.94 6.94
C HIS A 167 3.76 13.81 6.03
N ARG A 168 5.04 13.45 5.92
CA ARG A 168 5.99 14.11 5.02
C ARG A 168 5.58 13.93 3.56
N ASP A 169 5.20 12.73 3.16
CA ASP A 169 4.90 12.41 1.77
C ASP A 169 3.54 12.99 1.37
N ILE A 170 2.57 12.94 2.30
CA ILE A 170 1.31 13.70 2.19
C ILE A 170 1.58 15.21 2.02
N ARG A 171 2.56 15.76 2.77
CA ARG A 171 2.94 17.18 2.64
C ARG A 171 3.54 17.48 1.27
N SER A 172 4.36 16.60 0.70
CA SER A 172 4.90 16.77 -0.65
C SER A 172 3.78 16.87 -1.70
N ILE A 173 2.76 16.02 -1.60
CA ILE A 173 1.59 16.09 -2.48
C ILE A 173 0.80 17.40 -2.27
N ARG A 174 0.58 17.81 -1.01
CA ARG A 174 -0.08 19.10 -0.71
C ARG A 174 0.71 20.29 -1.23
N ASN A 175 2.04 20.24 -1.13
CA ASN A 175 2.92 21.28 -1.66
C ASN A 175 2.83 21.34 -3.19
N TRP A 176 2.73 20.20 -3.87
CA TRP A 176 2.50 20.17 -5.31
C TRP A 176 1.20 20.91 -5.68
N HIS A 177 0.10 20.64 -4.98
CA HIS A 177 -1.15 21.39 -5.19
C HIS A 177 -0.99 22.88 -4.89
N HIS A 178 -0.29 23.24 -3.81
CA HIS A 178 -0.03 24.63 -3.44
C HIS A 178 0.79 25.37 -4.51
N ASN A 179 1.83 24.73 -5.08
CA ASN A 179 2.67 25.32 -6.12
C ASN A 179 1.89 25.61 -7.42
N HIS A 180 0.73 24.97 -7.59
CA HIS A 180 -0.16 25.17 -8.71
C HIS A 180 -1.46 25.90 -8.31
N ASP A 181 -1.39 26.73 -7.26
CA ASP A 181 -2.49 27.55 -6.72
C ASP A 181 -3.78 26.77 -6.41
N TYR A 182 -3.68 25.46 -6.17
CA TYR A 182 -4.81 24.55 -6.01
C TYR A 182 -5.80 24.52 -7.19
N VAL A 183 -5.41 25.03 -8.36
CA VAL A 183 -6.29 25.10 -9.53
C VAL A 183 -5.93 24.08 -10.61
N ALA A 184 -4.79 23.40 -10.53
CA ALA A 184 -4.42 22.35 -11.50
C ALA A 184 -5.41 21.16 -11.52
N ILE A 185 -5.97 20.80 -10.36
CA ILE A 185 -6.95 19.72 -10.20
C ILE A 185 -8.23 20.33 -9.62
N ALA A 186 -9.40 19.76 -9.90
CA ALA A 186 -10.66 20.25 -9.32
C ALA A 186 -10.63 20.18 -7.78
N ALA A 187 -11.21 21.16 -7.09
CA ALA A 187 -11.13 21.26 -5.64
C ALA A 187 -11.78 20.05 -4.93
N GLU A 188 -12.86 19.54 -5.50
CA GLU A 188 -13.60 18.35 -5.04
C GLU A 188 -12.73 17.09 -5.11
N GLU A 189 -11.88 17.00 -6.14
CA GLU A 189 -11.01 15.85 -6.34
C GLU A 189 -9.75 15.92 -5.46
N GLN A 190 -9.45 17.05 -4.84
CA GLN A 190 -8.36 17.22 -3.87
C GLN A 190 -8.79 16.88 -2.43
N GLU A 191 -10.10 16.81 -2.15
CA GLU A 191 -10.66 16.62 -0.81
C GLU A 191 -10.18 15.34 -0.14
N TYR A 192 -9.80 14.33 -0.93
CA TYR A 192 -9.25 13.08 -0.41
C TYR A 192 -8.01 13.30 0.49
N LEU A 193 -7.23 14.36 0.23
CA LEU A 193 -6.06 14.72 1.03
C LEU A 193 -6.39 15.26 2.42
N GLN A 194 -7.66 15.54 2.74
CA GLN A 194 -8.08 15.95 4.08
C GLN A 194 -8.22 14.77 5.06
N HIS A 195 -8.13 13.54 4.55
CA HIS A 195 -8.30 12.31 5.32
C HIS A 195 -6.97 11.65 5.68
N ASP A 196 -6.06 12.33 6.38
CA ASP A 196 -4.68 11.85 6.67
C ASP A 196 -4.65 10.40 7.17
N LYS A 197 -5.54 10.08 8.12
CA LYS A 197 -5.65 8.73 8.73
C LYS A 197 -6.17 7.64 7.79
N ASP A 198 -6.70 8.01 6.63
CA ASP A 198 -7.24 7.10 5.62
C ASP A 198 -6.28 6.97 4.43
N LEU A 199 -5.20 7.76 4.37
CA LEU A 199 -4.21 7.71 3.32
C LEU A 199 -3.20 6.59 3.58
N ILE A 200 -2.92 5.81 2.55
CA ILE A 200 -1.94 4.71 2.55
C ILE A 200 -0.99 4.87 1.37
N CYS A 201 0.29 4.53 1.56
CA CYS A 201 1.25 4.40 0.47
C CYS A 201 1.15 2.99 -0.13
N LEU A 202 1.00 2.88 -1.45
CA LEU A 202 0.79 1.59 -2.11
C LEU A 202 2.08 0.77 -2.21
N VAL A 203 3.23 1.45 -2.30
CA VAL A 203 4.54 0.79 -2.34
C VAL A 203 5.11 0.76 -0.94
N GLN A 204 5.07 -0.40 -0.30
CA GLN A 204 5.73 -0.58 1.00
C GLN A 204 7.23 -0.82 0.79
N LYS A 205 8.05 0.03 1.40
CA LYS A 205 9.50 -0.15 1.46
C LYS A 205 9.88 -0.78 2.80
N ASP A 206 10.61 -1.88 2.76
CA ASP A 206 11.18 -2.51 3.94
C ASP A 206 12.39 -1.70 4.43
N GLU A 207 12.12 -0.61 5.14
CA GLU A 207 13.16 0.23 5.71
C GLU A 207 13.72 -0.35 7.00
N THR A 208 15.05 -0.40 7.12
CA THR A 208 15.72 -0.70 8.38
C THR A 208 15.37 0.34 9.46
N PRO A 209 15.41 0.01 10.77
CA PRO A 209 15.09 0.97 11.82
C PRO A 209 15.94 2.26 11.76
N LEU A 210 17.23 2.14 11.41
CA LEU A 210 18.09 3.30 11.19
C LEU A 210 17.67 4.13 9.98
N ARG A 211 17.22 3.47 8.90
CA ARG A 211 16.67 4.14 7.72
C ARG A 211 15.44 4.97 8.11
N ARG A 212 14.51 4.39 8.87
CA ARG A 212 13.33 5.11 9.40
C ARG A 212 13.72 6.31 10.27
N LEU A 213 14.77 6.19 11.09
CA LEU A 213 15.28 7.32 11.89
C LEU A 213 15.88 8.43 11.01
N ILE A 214 16.63 8.05 9.99
CA ILE A 214 17.15 8.97 8.96
C ILE A 214 15.99 9.69 8.27
N ASP A 215 14.94 8.96 7.90
CA ASP A 215 13.78 9.49 7.18
C ASP A 215 12.86 10.36 8.02
N THR A 216 12.84 10.14 9.34
CA THR A 216 12.15 11.00 10.31
C THR A 216 12.87 12.34 10.49
N SER A 217 14.20 12.37 10.29
CA SER A 217 15.01 13.57 10.48
C SER A 217 15.13 14.39 9.21
N LEU A 218 14.49 15.57 9.20
CA LEU A 218 14.53 16.52 8.07
C LEU A 218 15.95 17.04 7.78
N THR A 219 16.76 17.28 8.82
CA THR A 219 18.13 17.80 8.68
C THR A 219 19.06 16.80 8.02
N ILE A 220 18.86 15.53 8.32
CA ILE A 220 19.66 14.44 7.80
C ILE A 220 19.19 14.15 6.37
N ARG A 221 17.88 13.98 6.12
CA ARG A 221 17.31 13.70 4.79
C ARG A 221 17.64 14.76 3.73
N THR A 222 17.67 16.03 4.09
CA THR A 222 17.92 17.13 3.13
C THR A 222 19.39 17.32 2.77
N LEU A 223 20.31 16.51 3.31
CA LEU A 223 21.73 16.61 3.01
C LEU A 223 22.00 16.50 1.49
N PRO A 224 22.87 17.36 0.94
CA PRO A 224 23.09 17.45 -0.51
C PRO A 224 23.69 16.17 -1.11
N MET A 225 24.33 15.33 -0.29
CA MET A 225 24.87 14.02 -0.70
C MET A 225 23.79 13.00 -1.11
N TRP A 226 22.54 13.20 -0.69
CA TRP A 226 21.43 12.29 -0.98
C TRP A 226 20.53 12.75 -2.12
N LYS A 227 20.72 13.99 -2.61
CA LYS A 227 19.97 14.49 -3.75
C LYS A 227 20.28 13.68 -5.01
N HIS A 228 19.22 13.30 -5.71
CA HIS A 228 19.32 12.69 -7.02
C HIS A 228 19.60 13.79 -8.04
N LYS A 229 20.71 13.69 -8.77
CA LYS A 229 21.10 14.70 -9.78
C LYS A 229 20.49 14.42 -11.17
N ASP A 230 19.98 13.20 -11.39
CA ASP A 230 19.73 12.67 -12.74
C ASP A 230 18.24 12.39 -13.06
N LYS A 231 17.32 12.62 -12.10
CA LYS A 231 15.87 12.58 -12.37
C LYS A 231 15.49 13.97 -12.85
N ALA A 232 15.38 14.12 -14.16
CA ALA A 232 14.77 15.30 -14.75
C ALA A 232 13.32 15.35 -14.27
N ALA A 233 13.00 16.27 -13.36
CA ALA A 233 11.62 16.69 -13.17
C ALA A 233 11.06 17.12 -14.53
N ALA A 234 9.75 17.00 -14.73
CA ALA A 234 9.14 17.63 -15.89
C ALA A 234 9.50 19.13 -15.90
N ASP A 235 9.75 19.68 -17.10
CA ASP A 235 10.38 21.01 -17.31
C ASP A 235 9.64 22.15 -16.59
N TYR A 236 8.35 21.97 -16.29
CA TYR A 236 7.49 22.94 -15.61
C TYR A 236 7.59 22.89 -14.06
N ASP A 237 8.22 21.89 -13.46
CA ASP A 237 8.23 21.65 -12.00
C ASP A 237 9.66 21.44 -11.42
N ALA A 238 10.68 21.64 -12.25
CA ALA A 238 12.08 21.37 -11.91
C ALA A 238 12.65 22.23 -10.77
N GLU A 239 12.07 23.40 -10.52
CA GLU A 239 12.51 24.28 -9.45
C GLU A 239 11.91 23.91 -8.07
N HIS A 240 10.76 23.23 -8.06
CA HIS A 240 9.97 23.03 -6.84
C HIS A 240 9.96 21.60 -6.30
N VAL A 241 10.48 20.63 -7.06
CA VAL A 241 10.51 19.21 -6.67
C VAL A 241 11.94 18.71 -6.54
N SER A 242 12.34 18.32 -5.34
CA SER A 242 13.66 17.73 -5.07
C SER A 242 13.56 16.22 -4.84
N TYR A 243 14.20 15.45 -5.72
CA TYR A 243 14.29 13.99 -5.62
C TYR A 243 15.48 13.54 -4.75
N TYR A 244 15.27 12.54 -3.91
CA TYR A 244 16.29 11.96 -3.03
C TYR A 244 16.52 10.49 -3.39
N SER A 245 17.77 10.05 -3.37
CA SER A 245 18.14 8.70 -3.78
C SER A 245 18.08 7.72 -2.62
N ASP A 246 17.06 6.86 -2.63
CA ASP A 246 16.91 5.85 -1.58
C ASP A 246 18.07 4.87 -1.51
N ALA A 247 18.56 4.41 -2.67
CA ALA A 247 19.71 3.52 -2.77
C ALA A 247 20.97 4.08 -2.08
N ARG A 248 21.19 5.40 -2.12
CA ARG A 248 22.35 6.03 -1.47
C ARG A 248 22.15 6.10 0.04
N MET A 249 20.94 6.38 0.49
CA MET A 249 20.61 6.45 1.92
C MET A 249 20.67 5.05 2.54
N ASP A 250 20.13 4.03 1.87
CA ASP A 250 20.23 2.62 2.30
C ASP A 250 21.68 2.17 2.38
N LYS A 251 22.47 2.41 1.32
CA LYS A 251 23.90 2.07 1.31
C LYS A 251 24.67 2.79 2.43
N THR A 252 24.36 4.06 2.67
CA THR A 252 24.99 4.83 3.77
C THR A 252 24.62 4.25 5.12
N ALA A 253 23.33 3.92 5.35
CA ALA A 253 22.88 3.27 6.57
C ALA A 253 23.58 1.92 6.79
N SER A 254 23.69 1.09 5.74
CA SER A 254 24.43 -0.18 5.81
C SER A 254 25.90 0.02 6.17
N ILE A 255 26.59 1.02 5.58
CA ILE A 255 27.99 1.33 5.89
C ILE A 255 28.13 1.74 7.37
N VAL A 256 27.22 2.58 7.88
CA VAL A 256 27.23 3.01 9.29
C VAL A 256 27.03 1.81 10.22
N ILE A 257 26.09 0.91 9.92
CA ILE A 257 25.86 -0.31 10.71
C ILE A 257 27.13 -1.16 10.79
N VAL A 258 27.78 -1.39 9.64
CA VAL A 258 29.03 -2.18 9.59
C VAL A 258 30.14 -1.50 10.36
N ALA A 259 30.31 -0.17 10.22
CA ALA A 259 31.33 0.58 10.94
C ALA A 259 31.14 0.53 12.46
N VAL A 260 29.90 0.73 12.94
CA VAL A 260 29.56 0.62 14.36
C VAL A 260 29.82 -0.79 14.87
N GLY A 261 29.47 -1.82 14.08
CA GLY A 261 29.75 -3.22 14.41
C GLY A 261 31.25 -3.51 14.59
N ILE A 262 32.10 -3.02 13.69
CA ILE A 262 33.55 -3.18 13.77
C ILE A 262 34.11 -2.49 15.03
N VAL A 263 33.69 -1.25 15.30
CA VAL A 263 34.11 -0.52 16.50
C VAL A 263 33.70 -1.29 17.77
N MET A 264 32.45 -1.78 17.82
CA MET A 264 31.96 -2.58 18.94
C MET A 264 32.73 -3.90 19.13
N LEU A 265 33.22 -4.53 18.06
CA LEU A 265 34.02 -5.74 18.18
C LEU A 265 35.45 -5.47 18.69
N ILE A 266 36.08 -4.40 18.21
CA ILE A 266 37.50 -4.14 18.46
C ILE A 266 37.72 -3.39 19.78
N THR A 267 36.93 -2.34 20.07
CA THR A 267 37.14 -1.46 21.23
C THR A 267 37.22 -2.20 22.58
N PRO A 268 36.32 -3.14 22.92
CA PRO A 268 36.37 -3.80 24.22
C PRO A 268 37.63 -4.66 24.39
N ILE A 269 38.20 -5.20 23.31
CA ILE A 269 39.44 -6.00 23.39
C ILE A 269 40.58 -5.13 23.91
N TRP A 270 40.76 -3.93 23.34
CA TRP A 270 41.79 -2.99 23.79
C TRP A 270 41.53 -2.47 25.21
N VAL A 271 40.27 -2.19 25.54
CA VAL A 271 39.90 -1.74 26.89
C VAL A 271 40.18 -2.83 27.92
N LEU A 272 39.82 -4.09 27.64
CA LEU A 272 40.05 -5.21 28.55
C LEU A 272 41.54 -5.52 28.75
N GLN A 273 42.38 -5.34 27.72
CA GLN A 273 43.82 -5.51 27.81
C GLN A 273 44.47 -4.48 28.75
N ALA A 274 43.95 -3.25 28.78
CA ALA A 274 44.47 -2.17 29.61
C ALA A 274 44.06 -2.28 31.10
N MET A 275 43.24 -3.27 31.48
CA MET A 275 42.65 -3.38 32.81
C MET A 275 43.23 -4.55 33.61
N ASP A 276 43.54 -4.29 34.88
CA ASP A 276 44.17 -5.29 35.77
C ASP A 276 43.17 -6.03 36.68
N GLY A 277 41.98 -5.48 36.91
CA GLY A 277 41.01 -6.04 37.86
C GLY A 277 39.89 -6.85 37.22
N LEU A 278 39.69 -8.10 37.66
CA LEU A 278 38.62 -8.99 37.18
C LEU A 278 37.21 -8.40 37.33
N LYS A 279 36.90 -7.77 38.47
CA LYS A 279 35.59 -7.10 38.69
C LYS A 279 35.34 -5.97 37.69
N ALA A 280 36.39 -5.22 37.35
CA ALA A 280 36.31 -4.11 36.42
C ALA A 280 36.18 -4.62 34.97
N LYS A 281 36.91 -5.67 34.59
CA LYS A 281 36.75 -6.37 33.31
C LYS A 281 35.32 -6.87 33.12
N LEU A 282 34.74 -7.52 34.13
CA LEU A 282 33.36 -8.01 34.08
C LEU A 282 32.34 -6.88 33.86
N GLY A 283 32.55 -5.73 34.53
CA GLY A 283 31.70 -4.54 34.33
C GLY A 283 31.79 -3.96 32.92
N VAL A 284 32.96 -4.00 32.29
CA VAL A 284 33.12 -3.57 30.89
C VAL A 284 32.43 -4.52 29.93
N ILE A 285 32.58 -5.85 30.11
CA ILE A 285 31.88 -6.84 29.27
C ILE A 285 30.37 -6.61 29.35
N THR A 286 29.79 -6.49 30.54
CA THR A 286 28.34 -6.32 30.68
C THR A 286 27.87 -5.02 30.04
N ALA A 287 28.62 -3.92 30.17
CA ALA A 287 28.31 -2.66 29.50
C ALA A 287 28.33 -2.80 27.96
N PHE A 288 29.40 -3.36 27.39
CA PHE A 288 29.51 -3.52 25.94
C PHE A 288 28.49 -4.51 25.37
N VAL A 289 28.16 -5.59 26.09
CA VAL A 289 27.09 -6.53 25.70
C VAL A 289 25.73 -5.84 25.68
N LEU A 290 25.43 -5.00 26.69
CA LEU A 290 24.19 -4.22 26.71
C LEU A 290 24.12 -3.22 25.55
N ILE A 291 25.22 -2.49 25.29
CA ILE A 291 25.25 -1.53 24.18
C ILE A 291 25.15 -2.26 22.83
N PHE A 292 25.77 -3.42 22.68
CA PHE A 292 25.67 -4.24 21.47
C PHE A 292 24.21 -4.71 21.23
N LEU A 293 23.53 -5.16 22.28
CA LEU A 293 22.12 -5.56 22.20
C LEU A 293 21.21 -4.37 21.86
N LEU A 294 21.44 -3.20 22.47
CA LEU A 294 20.73 -1.97 22.10
C LEU A 294 21.00 -1.59 20.63
N THR A 295 22.25 -1.69 20.19
CA THR A 295 22.62 -1.40 18.79
C THR A 295 21.89 -2.35 17.85
N LEU A 296 21.88 -3.66 18.11
CA LEU A 296 21.10 -4.62 17.33
C LEU A 296 19.61 -4.26 17.29
N SER A 297 19.02 -3.91 18.43
CA SER A 297 17.60 -3.55 18.54
C SER A 297 17.23 -2.27 17.79
N PHE A 298 18.11 -1.27 17.77
CA PHE A 298 17.85 0.02 17.12
C PHE A 298 18.39 0.13 15.69
N ALA A 299 19.36 -0.71 15.32
CA ALA A 299 20.06 -0.63 14.04
C ALA A 299 19.63 -1.69 13.04
N MET A 300 19.34 -2.89 13.52
CA MET A 300 19.09 -4.05 12.66
C MET A 300 17.65 -4.51 12.81
N ALA A 301 16.98 -4.78 11.68
CA ALA A 301 15.70 -5.50 11.67
C ALA A 301 15.93 -7.01 11.86
N SER A 302 16.70 -7.41 12.87
CA SER A 302 16.97 -8.83 13.14
C SER A 302 15.88 -9.40 14.04
N LYS A 303 15.57 -10.69 13.84
CA LYS A 303 14.60 -11.36 14.72
C LYS A 303 15.16 -11.40 16.14
N PRO A 304 14.33 -11.31 17.20
CA PRO A 304 14.81 -11.32 18.59
C PRO A 304 15.76 -12.48 18.91
N PHE A 305 15.50 -13.67 18.35
CA PHE A 305 16.36 -14.84 18.53
C PHE A 305 17.73 -14.73 17.83
N GLU A 306 17.78 -14.09 16.65
CA GLU A 306 19.05 -13.84 15.95
C GLU A 306 19.89 -12.81 16.72
N ALA A 307 19.26 -11.77 17.24
CA ALA A 307 19.91 -10.76 18.08
C ALA A 307 20.49 -11.37 19.38
N LEU A 308 19.72 -12.23 20.06
CA LEU A 308 20.18 -12.94 21.26
C LEU A 308 21.34 -13.90 20.94
N GLY A 309 21.25 -14.65 19.84
CA GLY A 309 22.32 -15.54 19.39
C GLY A 309 23.62 -14.79 19.09
N ALA A 310 23.54 -13.69 18.34
CA ALA A 310 24.70 -12.83 18.05
C ALA A 310 25.29 -12.22 19.33
N THR A 311 24.44 -11.78 20.26
CA THR A 311 24.87 -11.23 21.56
C THR A 311 25.58 -12.27 22.42
N ALA A 312 25.07 -13.51 22.46
CA ALA A 312 25.69 -14.61 23.18
C ALA A 312 27.05 -14.98 22.59
N ALA A 313 27.16 -15.05 21.26
CA ALA A 313 28.43 -15.30 20.57
C ALA A 313 29.46 -14.19 20.88
N TYR A 314 29.04 -12.92 20.81
CA TYR A 314 29.89 -11.79 21.15
C TYR A 314 30.36 -11.81 22.62
N ALA A 315 29.45 -12.06 23.56
CA ALA A 315 29.77 -12.19 24.98
C ALA A 315 30.76 -13.33 25.24
N ALA A 316 30.60 -14.47 24.55
CA ALA A 316 31.52 -15.60 24.65
C ALA A 316 32.93 -15.24 24.18
N VAL A 317 33.05 -14.54 23.04
CA VAL A 317 34.35 -14.06 22.54
C VAL A 317 35.05 -13.17 23.56
N LEU A 318 34.34 -12.18 24.13
CA LEU A 318 34.91 -11.30 25.15
C LEU A 318 35.34 -12.07 26.41
N MET A 319 34.53 -13.04 26.87
CA MET A 319 34.86 -13.88 28.02
C MET A 319 36.13 -14.72 27.78
N VAL A 320 36.28 -15.34 26.61
CA VAL A 320 37.49 -16.10 26.26
C VAL A 320 38.73 -15.20 26.28
N PHE A 321 38.63 -13.99 25.72
CA PHE A 321 39.74 -13.03 25.76
C PHE A 321 40.12 -12.61 27.20
N THR A 322 39.15 -12.48 28.10
CA THR A 322 39.47 -12.19 29.50
C THR A 322 40.20 -13.33 30.20
N GLN A 323 39.88 -14.59 29.87
CA GLN A 323 40.55 -15.77 30.43
C GLN A 323 41.99 -15.89 29.92
N LEU A 324 42.22 -15.65 28.62
CA LEU A 324 43.56 -15.67 28.03
C LEU A 324 44.48 -14.61 28.67
N GLY A 325 43.97 -13.39 28.88
CA GLY A 325 44.74 -12.32 29.51
C GLY A 325 45.04 -12.52 31.00
N GLU A 326 44.35 -13.44 31.69
CA GLU A 326 44.70 -13.85 33.06
C GLU A 326 45.72 -14.98 33.10
N SER A 327 45.81 -15.81 32.06
CA SER A 327 46.77 -16.92 32.00
C SER A 327 48.22 -16.48 31.75
N GLU A 328 48.45 -15.25 31.29
CA GLU A 328 49.79 -14.70 30.99
C GLU A 328 50.38 -13.84 32.13
N ARG A 329 49.69 -13.66 33.27
CA ARG A 329 50.15 -12.88 34.43
C ARG A 329 50.34 -13.73 35.67
#